data_AF-A0A9J7N3J9-F1
#
_entry.id   AF-A0A9J7N3J9-F1
#
_cell.length_a   1.000
_cell.length_b   1.000
_cell.length_c   1.000
_cell.angle_alpha   90.00
_cell.angle_beta   90.00
_cell.angle_gamma   90.00
#
_symmetry.space_group_name_H-M   'P 1'
#
loop_
_entity.id
_entity.type
_entity.pdbx_description
1 polymer ?
#
loop_
_entity_poly.entity_id
_entity_poly.type
_entity_poly.pdbx_seq_one_letter_code
_entity_poly.pdbx_strand_id
1 'polypeptide(L)'
;MRRSSACAELLGYEQVSLPNIFGHHQLSDSDVMLKSVVVSTRDCSHPQLRVLVCALAAPKCQMSRQHFPCRSLCEEVYDQCREGWLLPPCELLPDTDCWNVKPTTAEHGEDCYHGRGINYRGESNTTVSGTRCERWSEQRSIRPWDYTWANLEENYCRNPAVHPGGFTQPFCVTLNGLEECDIFPCGRHVITQVLLCSTDQGCEDPGEPVFGTRKPAKRFYKLGERVTFTCHKGYRPVSADISATCERTDNNSTRWSNGKPTCEVDNRQKLLDDLLSRNTVGHGDKLHPPGEVDIQFRAYVQKIVEMDEKGEQIVTSTVAQFVSTSILCSYNRH
;
A
#
# COMPACT_ATOMS: atom_id res chain seq x y z
N MET A 1 7.07 -34.97 28.15
CA MET A 1 7.06 -33.95 27.09
C MET A 1 8.50 -33.56 26.81
N ARG A 2 8.89 -33.38 25.54
CA ARG A 2 10.27 -33.06 25.15
C ARG A 2 10.37 -31.58 24.75
N ARG A 3 11.57 -31.01 24.81
CA ARG A 3 11.87 -29.62 24.41
C ARG A 3 13.04 -29.64 23.41
N SER A 4 12.89 -28.98 22.26
CA SER A 4 14.00 -28.79 21.31
C SER A 4 14.79 -27.56 21.71
N SER A 5 16.09 -27.70 22.01
CA SER A 5 16.96 -26.56 22.28
C SER A 5 17.29 -25.76 21.00
N ALA A 6 17.41 -26.42 19.86
CA ALA A 6 17.77 -25.79 18.58
C ALA A 6 16.66 -24.88 18.02
N CYS A 7 15.40 -25.16 18.32
CA CYS A 7 14.23 -24.46 17.75
C CYS A 7 13.40 -23.67 18.78
N ALA A 8 13.74 -23.72 20.08
CA ALA A 8 12.94 -23.12 21.15
C ALA A 8 12.67 -21.63 20.96
N GLU A 9 13.67 -20.87 20.49
CA GLU A 9 13.56 -19.41 20.33
C GLU A 9 12.68 -19.00 19.15
N LEU A 10 12.52 -19.87 18.15
CA LEU A 10 11.81 -19.55 16.90
C LEU A 10 10.31 -19.88 16.95
N LEU A 11 9.95 -20.92 17.70
CA LEU A 11 8.62 -21.54 17.59
C LEU A 11 7.57 -20.95 18.54
N GLY A 12 8.00 -20.27 19.61
CA GLY A 12 7.08 -19.70 20.60
C GLY A 12 6.25 -20.75 21.36
N TYR A 13 6.66 -22.02 21.32
CA TYR A 13 6.14 -23.11 22.13
C TYR A 13 7.27 -24.01 22.63
N GLU A 14 7.09 -24.60 23.81
CA GLU A 14 8.13 -25.42 24.44
C GLU A 14 7.90 -26.93 24.30
N GLN A 15 6.64 -27.35 24.27
CA GLN A 15 6.28 -28.77 24.25
C GLN A 15 6.24 -29.28 22.80
N VAL A 16 7.05 -30.29 22.53
CA VAL A 16 7.12 -30.93 21.21
C VAL A 16 6.72 -32.40 21.28
N SER A 17 6.26 -32.92 20.15
CA SER A 17 5.83 -34.31 19.96
C SER A 17 6.69 -35.00 18.91
N LEU A 18 6.87 -36.31 19.05
CA LEU A 18 7.59 -37.17 18.11
C LEU A 18 6.79 -38.47 17.92
N PRO A 19 6.90 -39.17 16.77
CA PRO A 19 7.81 -38.87 15.66
C PRO A 19 7.41 -37.60 14.89
N ASN A 20 8.39 -36.97 14.26
CA ASN A 20 8.13 -35.86 13.35
C ASN A 20 7.84 -36.36 11.92
N ILE A 21 7.59 -35.44 10.98
CA ILE A 21 7.24 -35.79 9.59
C ILE A 21 8.39 -36.50 8.84
N PHE A 22 9.61 -36.42 9.35
CA PHE A 22 10.80 -37.10 8.81
C PHE A 22 11.02 -38.49 9.42
N GLY A 23 10.14 -38.94 10.32
CA GLY A 23 10.24 -40.23 10.99
C GLY A 23 11.26 -40.28 12.13
N HIS A 24 11.79 -39.13 12.57
CA HIS A 24 12.73 -39.12 13.70
C HIS A 24 12.00 -39.37 15.01
N HIS A 25 12.50 -40.32 15.81
CA HIS A 25 11.97 -40.63 17.14
C HIS A 25 12.76 -39.94 18.26
N GLN A 26 13.86 -39.25 17.94
CA GLN A 26 14.68 -38.49 18.88
C GLN A 26 14.97 -37.09 18.34
N LEU A 27 15.12 -36.12 19.25
CA LEU A 27 15.43 -34.74 18.86
C LEU A 27 16.86 -34.60 18.34
N SER A 28 17.80 -35.41 18.82
CA SER A 28 19.18 -35.46 18.31
C SER A 28 19.25 -35.73 16.80
N ASP A 29 18.42 -36.65 16.30
CA ASP A 29 18.39 -37.03 14.89
C ASP A 29 17.83 -35.87 14.05
N SER A 30 16.86 -35.16 14.62
CA SER A 30 16.29 -33.94 14.03
C SER A 30 17.33 -32.81 13.97
N ASP A 31 18.12 -32.62 15.03
CA ASP A 31 19.17 -31.59 15.08
C ASP A 31 20.26 -31.82 14.02
N VAL A 32 20.59 -33.08 13.70
CA VAL A 32 21.52 -33.42 12.61
C VAL A 32 20.92 -33.03 11.25
N MET A 33 19.65 -33.35 11.01
CA MET A 33 18.96 -32.99 9.78
C MET A 33 18.82 -31.47 9.63
N LEU A 34 18.51 -30.74 10.71
CA LEU A 34 18.42 -29.28 10.70
C LEU A 34 19.72 -28.62 10.21
N LYS A 35 20.88 -29.16 10.61
CA LYS A 35 22.19 -28.68 10.12
C LYS A 35 22.34 -28.87 8.61
N SER A 36 21.84 -29.98 8.05
CA SER A 36 21.84 -30.24 6.61
C SER A 36 20.90 -29.30 5.87
N VAL A 37 19.68 -29.09 6.38
CA VAL A 37 18.69 -28.21 5.75
C VAL A 37 19.22 -26.78 5.68
N VAL A 38 19.83 -26.26 6.75
CA VAL A 38 20.44 -24.91 6.77
C VAL A 38 21.49 -24.73 5.67
N VAL A 39 22.22 -25.79 5.29
CA VAL A 39 23.19 -25.74 4.18
C VAL A 39 22.48 -25.78 2.83
N SER A 40 21.48 -26.65 2.67
CA SER A 40 20.75 -26.82 1.41
C SER A 40 19.82 -25.66 1.07
N THR A 41 19.43 -24.84 2.05
CA THR A 41 18.52 -23.70 1.84
C THR A 41 19.22 -22.35 1.97
N ARG A 42 20.54 -22.28 1.77
CA ARG A 42 21.32 -21.03 1.91
C ARG A 42 20.88 -19.93 0.96
N ASP A 43 20.41 -20.31 -0.22
CA ASP A 43 19.98 -19.37 -1.27
C ASP A 43 18.54 -18.88 -1.08
N CYS A 44 17.83 -19.39 -0.07
CA CYS A 44 16.51 -18.91 0.33
C CYS A 44 16.63 -17.83 1.41
N SER A 45 16.14 -16.63 1.10
CA SER A 45 16.13 -15.49 2.02
C SER A 45 14.80 -15.30 2.76
N HIS A 46 13.82 -16.21 2.62
CA HIS A 46 12.51 -16.03 3.23
C HIS A 46 12.57 -16.07 4.77
N PRO A 47 12.04 -15.05 5.48
CA PRO A 47 12.19 -14.91 6.93
C PRO A 47 11.59 -16.07 7.74
N GLN A 48 10.57 -16.75 7.20
CA GLN A 48 9.88 -17.84 7.88
C GLN A 48 10.42 -19.24 7.54
N LEU A 49 11.44 -19.36 6.69
CA LEU A 49 12.02 -20.66 6.33
C LEU A 49 12.47 -21.43 7.56
N ARG A 50 13.28 -20.81 8.42
CA ARG A 50 13.80 -21.47 9.64
C ARG A 50 12.67 -21.90 10.58
N VAL A 51 11.61 -21.11 10.65
CA VAL A 51 10.43 -21.39 11.48
C VAL A 51 9.69 -22.63 10.95
N LEU A 52 9.45 -22.70 9.63
CA LEU A 52 8.83 -23.86 9.00
C LEU A 52 9.64 -25.14 9.25
N VAL A 53 10.95 -25.10 8.97
CA VAL A 53 11.84 -26.26 9.12
C VAL A 53 11.83 -26.74 10.58
N CYS A 54 11.92 -25.82 11.54
CA CYS A 54 11.84 -26.14 12.96
C CYS A 54 10.49 -26.76 13.35
N ALA A 55 9.37 -26.25 12.83
CA ALA A 55 8.05 -26.77 13.13
C ALA A 55 7.80 -28.16 12.53
N LEU A 56 8.40 -28.45 11.37
CA LEU A 56 8.39 -29.79 10.77
C LEU A 56 9.22 -30.78 11.59
N ALA A 57 10.39 -30.35 12.08
CA ALA A 57 11.31 -31.19 12.84
C ALA A 57 10.88 -31.41 14.31
N ALA A 58 10.17 -30.44 14.90
CA ALA A 58 9.77 -30.45 16.30
C ALA A 58 8.31 -29.99 16.48
N PRO A 59 7.32 -30.76 15.98
CA PRO A 59 5.93 -30.34 15.93
C PRO A 59 5.33 -30.13 17.32
N LYS A 60 4.45 -29.12 17.43
CA LYS A 60 3.86 -28.71 18.70
C LYS A 60 3.07 -29.85 19.33
N CYS A 61 3.28 -30.05 20.62
CA CYS A 61 2.42 -30.90 21.44
C CYS A 61 1.52 -30.00 22.29
N GLN A 62 0.21 -30.17 22.16
CA GLN A 62 -0.77 -29.47 22.98
C GLN A 62 -1.88 -30.45 23.35
N MET A 63 -2.16 -30.56 24.65
CA MET A 63 -3.20 -31.47 25.19
C MET A 63 -3.05 -32.92 24.68
N SER A 64 -1.82 -33.44 24.70
CA SER A 64 -1.47 -34.78 24.18
C SER A 64 -1.71 -35.01 22.69
N ARG A 65 -2.00 -33.95 21.92
CA ARG A 65 -2.16 -34.00 20.47
C ARG A 65 -0.99 -33.31 19.77
N GLN A 66 -0.48 -33.98 18.74
CA GLN A 66 0.53 -33.45 17.84
C GLN A 66 -0.12 -32.52 16.81
N HIS A 67 0.45 -31.33 16.66
CA HIS A 67 0.05 -30.34 15.66
C HIS A 67 1.24 -30.02 14.77
N PHE A 68 1.13 -30.37 13.49
CA PHE A 68 2.09 -29.99 12.46
C PHE A 68 1.90 -28.54 12.02
N PRO A 69 2.90 -27.91 11.38
CA PRO A 69 2.71 -26.60 10.78
C PRO A 69 1.59 -26.64 9.74
N CYS A 70 0.81 -25.57 9.65
CA CYS A 70 -0.24 -25.43 8.64
C CYS A 70 0.34 -25.42 7.23
N ARG A 71 -0.38 -26.04 6.27
CA ARG A 71 0.00 -26.06 4.86
C ARG A 71 0.31 -24.67 4.30
N SER A 72 -0.46 -23.67 4.71
CA SER A 72 -0.28 -22.29 4.27
C SER A 72 1.09 -21.69 4.56
N LEU A 73 1.71 -22.04 5.69
CA LEU A 73 3.06 -21.60 6.03
C LEU A 73 4.09 -22.24 5.09
N CYS A 74 3.87 -23.50 4.70
CA CYS A 74 4.70 -24.18 3.72
C CYS A 74 4.58 -23.52 2.34
N GLU A 75 3.35 -23.28 1.88
CA GLU A 75 3.08 -22.66 0.58
C GLU A 75 3.72 -21.27 0.47
N GLU A 76 3.70 -20.45 1.53
CA GLU A 76 4.42 -19.16 1.59
C GLU A 76 5.93 -19.33 1.39
N VAL A 77 6.55 -20.21 2.15
CA VAL A 77 8.01 -20.39 2.08
C VAL A 77 8.41 -20.98 0.72
N TYR A 78 7.65 -21.97 0.24
CA TYR A 78 7.94 -22.69 -1.00
C TYR A 78 7.76 -21.83 -2.24
N ASP A 79 6.88 -20.83 -2.14
CA ASP A 79 6.70 -19.87 -3.21
C ASP A 79 7.99 -19.12 -3.58
N GLN A 80 8.80 -18.78 -2.58
CA GLN A 80 10.07 -18.05 -2.79
C GLN A 80 11.30 -18.94 -2.81
N CYS A 81 11.24 -20.12 -2.20
CA CYS A 81 12.41 -20.92 -1.88
C CYS A 81 12.41 -22.30 -2.52
N ARG A 82 11.97 -22.38 -3.77
CA ARG A 82 11.58 -23.61 -4.48
C ARG A 82 12.69 -24.62 -4.79
N GLU A 83 13.84 -24.61 -4.11
CA GLU A 83 14.96 -25.52 -4.35
C GLU A 83 15.55 -26.14 -3.06
N GLY A 84 15.70 -27.48 -3.05
CA GLY A 84 16.37 -28.26 -2.00
C GLY A 84 15.49 -29.36 -1.38
N TRP A 85 15.54 -30.58 -1.92
CA TRP A 85 14.63 -31.73 -1.67
C TRP A 85 14.66 -32.37 -0.26
N LEU A 86 14.96 -31.61 0.79
CA LEU A 86 14.91 -32.11 2.18
C LEU A 86 13.57 -31.86 2.87
N LEU A 87 12.68 -31.05 2.30
CA LEU A 87 11.40 -30.71 2.90
C LEU A 87 10.24 -31.41 2.17
N PRO A 88 9.20 -31.88 2.90
CA PRO A 88 8.07 -32.62 2.33
C PRO A 88 7.18 -31.74 1.44
N PRO A 89 6.40 -32.32 0.50
CA PRO A 89 5.35 -31.58 -0.21
C PRO A 89 4.37 -30.91 0.76
N CYS A 90 3.92 -29.70 0.45
CA CYS A 90 3.02 -28.93 1.32
C CYS A 90 1.65 -29.60 1.48
N GLU A 91 1.22 -30.44 0.52
CA GLU A 91 -0.01 -31.23 0.56
C GLU A 91 -0.05 -32.25 1.71
N LEU A 92 1.10 -32.61 2.28
CA LEU A 92 1.15 -33.49 3.45
C LEU A 92 0.80 -32.78 4.77
N LEU A 93 0.74 -31.45 4.75
CA LEU A 93 0.44 -30.65 5.93
C LEU A 93 -1.06 -30.35 6.03
N PRO A 94 -1.59 -30.26 7.26
CA PRO A 94 -2.99 -29.95 7.48
C PRO A 94 -3.35 -28.49 7.16
N ASP A 95 -4.57 -28.28 6.65
CA ASP A 95 -5.14 -26.95 6.42
C ASP A 95 -5.77 -26.35 7.69
N THR A 96 -6.31 -27.20 8.57
CA THR A 96 -6.98 -26.83 9.82
C THR A 96 -6.42 -27.64 10.98
N ASP A 97 -6.68 -27.19 12.22
CA ASP A 97 -6.25 -27.89 13.43
C ASP A 97 -4.73 -28.17 13.46
N CYS A 98 -4.00 -27.12 13.05
CA CYS A 98 -2.58 -27.11 12.80
C CYS A 98 -1.93 -25.96 13.58
N TRP A 99 -0.62 -26.03 13.77
CA TRP A 99 0.11 -24.92 14.32
C TRP A 99 0.46 -23.92 13.22
N ASN A 100 0.20 -22.64 13.44
CA ASN A 100 0.69 -21.59 12.56
C ASN A 100 1.52 -20.58 13.35
N VAL A 101 2.36 -19.84 12.64
CA VAL A 101 2.97 -18.63 13.19
C VAL A 101 1.86 -17.68 13.65
N LYS A 102 2.10 -16.96 14.74
CA LYS A 102 1.13 -15.98 15.19
C LYS A 102 0.88 -14.96 14.06
N PRO A 103 -0.38 -14.59 13.80
CA PRO A 103 -0.71 -13.53 12.86
C PRO A 103 0.14 -12.31 13.19
N THR A 104 0.75 -11.78 12.16
CA THR A 104 1.77 -10.77 12.23
C THR A 104 1.15 -9.42 12.61
N THR A 105 1.14 -9.13 13.90
CA THR A 105 0.88 -7.78 14.43
C THR A 105 2.21 -7.03 14.49
N ALA A 106 2.31 -5.91 13.78
CA ALA A 106 3.36 -4.92 13.98
C ALA A 106 3.36 -4.40 15.43
N GLU A 107 4.36 -3.60 15.78
CA GLU A 107 4.59 -3.04 17.14
C GLU A 107 3.37 -2.32 17.76
N HIS A 108 2.36 -1.97 16.94
CA HIS A 108 1.12 -1.29 17.31
C HIS A 108 -0.15 -2.15 17.16
N GLY A 109 -0.03 -3.47 16.98
CA GLY A 109 -1.18 -4.36 16.80
C GLY A 109 -1.75 -4.39 15.38
N GLU A 110 -1.09 -3.76 14.41
CA GLU A 110 -1.55 -3.71 13.02
C GLU A 110 -1.09 -4.92 12.21
N ASP A 111 -2.00 -5.49 11.43
CA ASP A 111 -1.73 -6.59 10.51
C ASP A 111 -0.65 -6.28 9.46
N CYS A 112 0.31 -7.18 9.29
CA CYS A 112 1.30 -7.15 8.21
C CYS A 112 1.47 -8.51 7.53
N TYR A 113 2.15 -8.59 6.39
CA TYR A 113 2.43 -9.87 5.72
C TYR A 113 3.94 -10.09 5.47
N HIS A 114 4.36 -11.34 5.35
CA HIS A 114 5.70 -11.70 4.86
C HIS A 114 5.62 -12.17 3.41
N GLY A 115 6.71 -12.03 2.66
CA GLY A 115 6.82 -12.57 1.31
C GLY A 115 5.72 -12.04 0.38
N ARG A 116 4.85 -12.91 -0.13
CA ARG A 116 3.67 -12.50 -0.93
C ARG A 116 2.36 -12.51 -0.14
N GLY A 117 2.41 -12.86 1.14
CA GLY A 117 1.24 -12.88 2.02
C GLY A 117 0.29 -14.05 1.75
N ILE A 118 0.82 -15.17 1.30
CA ILE A 118 0.14 -16.47 1.15
C ILE A 118 -0.30 -17.01 2.51
N ASN A 119 0.55 -16.86 3.53
CA ASN A 119 0.23 -17.20 4.91
C ASN A 119 -0.35 -16.01 5.71
N TYR A 120 -0.77 -14.93 5.06
CA TYR A 120 -1.43 -13.81 5.74
C TYR A 120 -2.81 -14.25 6.28
N ARG A 121 -3.05 -14.06 7.58
CA ARG A 121 -4.28 -14.49 8.28
C ARG A 121 -4.99 -13.36 9.01
N GLY A 122 -4.67 -12.12 8.66
CA GLY A 122 -5.35 -10.95 9.23
C GLY A 122 -6.76 -10.74 8.67
N GLU A 123 -7.43 -9.71 9.18
CA GLU A 123 -8.85 -9.44 8.92
C GLU A 123 -9.06 -8.20 8.03
N SER A 124 -7.97 -7.62 7.49
CA SER A 124 -8.07 -6.50 6.55
C SER A 124 -8.92 -6.88 5.33
N ASN A 125 -9.79 -5.98 4.90
CA ASN A 125 -10.73 -6.16 3.79
C ASN A 125 -10.92 -4.89 2.94
N THR A 126 -9.88 -4.04 2.90
CA THR A 126 -9.87 -2.77 2.16
C THR A 126 -8.71 -2.74 1.18
N THR A 127 -9.00 -2.29 -0.05
CA THR A 127 -8.02 -2.23 -1.14
C THR A 127 -7.21 -0.94 -1.13
N VAL A 128 -6.16 -0.87 -1.96
CA VAL A 128 -5.33 0.34 -2.13
C VAL A 128 -6.15 1.57 -2.59
N SER A 129 -7.23 1.37 -3.35
CA SER A 129 -8.15 2.44 -3.72
C SER A 129 -9.13 2.84 -2.61
N GLY A 130 -9.13 2.13 -1.47
CA GLY A 130 -10.10 2.28 -0.41
C GLY A 130 -11.42 1.54 -0.66
N THR A 131 -11.48 0.66 -1.66
CA THR A 131 -12.68 -0.12 -1.97
C THR A 131 -12.80 -1.29 -0.99
N ARG A 132 -14.03 -1.59 -0.56
CA ARG A 132 -14.31 -2.74 0.30
C ARG A 132 -14.32 -4.02 -0.53
N CYS A 133 -13.72 -5.08 0.01
CA CYS A 133 -13.68 -6.39 -0.62
C CYS A 133 -15.06 -7.08 -0.64
N GLU A 134 -15.28 -7.88 -1.68
CA GLU A 134 -16.40 -8.81 -1.84
C GLU A 134 -16.09 -10.16 -1.18
N ARG A 135 -17.14 -10.92 -0.83
CA ARG A 135 -17.00 -12.21 -0.14
C ARG A 135 -16.45 -13.31 -1.05
N TRP A 136 -15.47 -14.07 -0.59
CA TRP A 136 -14.86 -15.18 -1.35
C TRP A 136 -15.84 -16.28 -1.74
N SER A 137 -16.79 -16.59 -0.86
CA SER A 137 -17.81 -17.62 -1.10
C SER A 137 -18.72 -17.34 -2.30
N GLU A 138 -18.78 -16.09 -2.74
CA GLU A 138 -19.62 -15.63 -3.85
C GLU A 138 -18.84 -15.57 -5.19
N GLN A 139 -17.53 -15.84 -5.16
CA GLN A 139 -16.65 -15.67 -6.31
C GLN A 139 -16.56 -16.92 -7.18
N ARG A 140 -16.63 -16.72 -8.50
CA ARG A 140 -16.56 -17.81 -9.48
C ARG A 140 -15.15 -18.06 -10.01
N SER A 141 -14.31 -17.03 -10.07
CA SER A 141 -12.95 -17.06 -10.63
C SER A 141 -11.91 -17.65 -9.68
N ILE A 142 -12.13 -17.53 -8.36
CA ILE A 142 -11.26 -18.07 -7.32
C ILE A 142 -12.17 -18.81 -6.35
N ARG A 143 -12.22 -20.14 -6.49
CA ARG A 143 -13.09 -20.96 -5.65
C ARG A 143 -12.36 -21.34 -4.36
N PRO A 144 -12.97 -21.16 -3.17
CA PRO A 144 -12.36 -21.54 -1.89
C PRO A 144 -11.82 -22.97 -1.83
N TRP A 145 -12.52 -23.92 -2.46
CA TRP A 145 -12.17 -25.35 -2.46
C TRP A 145 -10.92 -25.67 -3.28
N ASP A 146 -10.53 -24.81 -4.22
CA ASP A 146 -9.29 -25.00 -5.01
C ASP A 146 -8.06 -24.58 -4.20
N TYR A 147 -8.26 -23.80 -3.12
CA TYR A 147 -7.22 -23.20 -2.28
C TYR A 147 -7.54 -23.38 -0.79
N THR A 148 -7.74 -24.63 -0.37
CA THR A 148 -8.19 -24.98 0.99
C THR A 148 -7.26 -24.45 2.09
N TRP A 149 -5.96 -24.35 1.80
CA TRP A 149 -4.97 -23.80 2.73
C TRP A 149 -5.04 -22.28 2.86
N ALA A 150 -5.61 -21.57 1.88
CA ALA A 150 -5.54 -20.11 1.81
C ALA A 150 -6.52 -19.39 2.75
N ASN A 151 -7.40 -20.13 3.44
CA ASN A 151 -8.39 -19.57 4.38
C ASN A 151 -9.19 -18.41 3.74
N LEU A 152 -9.80 -18.69 2.58
CA LEU A 152 -10.65 -17.76 1.82
C LEU A 152 -12.02 -17.59 2.51
N GLU A 153 -12.01 -17.00 3.70
CA GLU A 153 -13.18 -16.74 4.54
C GLU A 153 -13.63 -15.28 4.46
N GLU A 154 -14.95 -15.06 4.62
CA GLU A 154 -15.58 -13.74 4.53
C GLU A 154 -15.11 -12.97 3.28
N ASN A 155 -14.70 -11.72 3.46
CA ASN A 155 -14.17 -10.83 2.44
C ASN A 155 -12.73 -10.38 2.76
N TYR A 156 -11.98 -11.17 3.53
CA TYR A 156 -10.65 -10.78 3.97
C TYR A 156 -9.63 -10.86 2.84
N CYS A 157 -8.65 -9.98 2.84
CA CYS A 157 -7.54 -9.98 1.88
C CYS A 157 -6.73 -11.28 2.00
N ARG A 158 -6.47 -11.94 0.88
CA ARG A 158 -5.75 -13.23 0.82
C ARG A 158 -4.89 -13.31 -0.45
N ASN A 159 -3.91 -14.21 -0.45
CA ASN A 159 -3.13 -14.54 -1.63
C ASN A 159 -3.00 -16.06 -1.79
N PRO A 160 -3.85 -16.73 -2.60
CA PRO A 160 -3.74 -18.18 -2.83
C PRO A 160 -2.56 -18.61 -3.73
N ALA A 161 -1.61 -17.70 -4.03
CA ALA A 161 -0.30 -17.94 -4.64
C ALA A 161 -0.22 -18.38 -6.13
N VAL A 162 -1.30 -18.84 -6.76
CA VAL A 162 -1.18 -19.48 -8.09
C VAL A 162 -1.97 -18.72 -9.18
N HIS A 163 -1.36 -17.64 -9.67
CA HIS A 163 -1.69 -17.12 -11.01
C HIS A 163 -0.38 -16.77 -11.75
N PRO A 164 -0.20 -17.16 -13.02
CA PRO A 164 0.79 -16.54 -13.89
C PRO A 164 0.45 -15.04 -14.01
N GLY A 165 1.36 -14.17 -13.58
CA GLY A 165 1.09 -12.74 -13.39
C GLY A 165 0.42 -12.38 -12.06
N GLY A 166 0.40 -13.32 -11.10
CA GLY A 166 -0.26 -13.17 -9.80
C GLY A 166 0.27 -12.03 -8.95
N PHE A 167 -0.60 -11.52 -8.08
CA PHE A 167 -0.30 -10.40 -7.20
C PHE A 167 0.89 -10.68 -6.29
N THR A 168 1.62 -9.60 -5.99
CA THR A 168 2.84 -9.63 -5.18
C THR A 168 2.56 -9.39 -3.69
N GLN A 169 1.28 -9.31 -3.31
CA GLN A 169 0.79 -9.09 -1.96
C GLN A 169 -0.67 -9.58 -1.84
N PRO A 170 -1.27 -9.63 -0.63
CA PRO A 170 -2.67 -9.98 -0.47
C PRO A 170 -3.60 -9.07 -1.30
N PHE A 171 -4.62 -9.68 -1.87
CA PHE A 171 -5.61 -9.00 -2.71
C PHE A 171 -7.01 -9.51 -2.37
N CYS A 172 -8.01 -8.89 -2.98
CA CYS A 172 -9.39 -9.38 -2.91
C CYS A 172 -10.15 -9.07 -4.20
N VAL A 173 -11.37 -9.58 -4.30
CA VAL A 173 -12.29 -9.22 -5.37
C VAL A 173 -13.05 -7.95 -4.98
N THR A 174 -13.19 -7.02 -5.92
CA THR A 174 -14.07 -5.85 -5.84
C THR A 174 -15.10 -5.91 -6.97
N LEU A 175 -16.07 -5.00 -6.96
CA LEU A 175 -17.02 -4.81 -8.08
C LEU A 175 -16.32 -4.53 -9.43
N ASN A 176 -15.12 -3.98 -9.40
CA ASN A 176 -14.34 -3.61 -10.59
C ASN A 176 -13.26 -4.64 -10.96
N GLY A 177 -13.23 -5.79 -10.28
CA GLY A 177 -12.24 -6.85 -10.49
C GLY A 177 -11.29 -7.04 -9.31
N LEU A 178 -10.19 -7.74 -9.55
CA LEU A 178 -9.18 -8.03 -8.53
C LEU A 178 -8.33 -6.80 -8.23
N GLU A 179 -8.12 -6.51 -6.95
CA GLU A 179 -7.32 -5.37 -6.50
C GLU A 179 -6.45 -5.74 -5.29
N GLU A 180 -5.22 -5.21 -5.27
CA GLU A 180 -4.31 -5.36 -4.14
C GLU A 180 -4.86 -4.68 -2.89
N CYS A 181 -4.65 -5.33 -1.74
CA CYS A 181 -5.04 -4.80 -0.45
C CYS A 181 -4.00 -3.86 0.13
N ASP A 182 -4.46 -2.86 0.90
CA ASP A 182 -3.58 -1.90 1.58
C ASP A 182 -3.05 -2.47 2.90
N ILE A 183 -2.22 -3.51 2.78
CA ILE A 183 -1.49 -4.14 3.88
C ILE A 183 -0.01 -3.93 3.63
N PHE A 184 0.76 -3.63 4.67
CA PHE A 184 2.20 -3.40 4.55
C PHE A 184 2.99 -4.68 4.90
N PRO A 185 4.21 -4.85 4.36
CA PRO A 185 5.06 -5.98 4.70
C PRO A 185 5.62 -5.87 6.13
N CYS A 186 5.82 -7.02 6.77
CA CYS A 186 6.42 -7.12 8.09
C CYS A 186 7.91 -6.81 8.08
N GLY A 187 8.45 -6.31 9.20
CA GLY A 187 9.85 -5.91 9.28
C GLY A 187 10.15 -4.58 8.58
N ARG A 188 9.13 -3.72 8.43
CA ARG A 188 9.26 -2.31 8.02
C ARG A 188 10.23 -1.58 8.96
N HIS A 189 11.50 -1.47 8.56
CA HIS A 189 12.48 -0.62 9.23
C HIS A 189 12.82 0.56 8.32
N VAL A 190 12.40 1.77 8.72
CA VAL A 190 13.05 3.01 8.31
C VAL A 190 14.43 2.99 8.98
N ILE A 191 15.49 2.74 8.21
CA ILE A 191 16.83 2.48 8.76
C ILE A 191 17.29 3.65 9.64
N THR A 192 17.25 3.44 10.95
CA THR A 192 18.19 4.02 11.93
C THR A 192 18.86 2.85 12.66
N GLN A 193 19.86 2.26 12.00
CA GLN A 193 20.86 1.35 12.57
C GLN A 193 20.37 0.09 13.34
N VAL A 194 19.71 -0.88 12.69
CA VAL A 194 19.90 -2.32 13.04
C VAL A 194 19.74 -3.17 11.77
N LEU A 195 20.73 -4.03 11.53
CA LEU A 195 20.79 -4.99 10.42
C LEU A 195 19.81 -6.14 10.68
N LEU A 196 18.54 -5.97 10.32
CA LEU A 196 17.60 -7.08 10.16
C LEU A 196 17.37 -7.25 8.66
N CYS A 197 17.58 -8.47 8.15
CA CYS A 197 17.29 -8.82 6.77
C CYS A 197 15.77 -8.73 6.53
N SER A 198 15.27 -7.52 6.29
CA SER A 198 13.93 -7.30 5.76
C SER A 198 13.99 -7.47 4.26
N THR A 199 13.25 -8.45 3.76
CA THR A 199 13.15 -8.78 2.33
C THR A 199 12.41 -7.71 1.53
N ASP A 200 11.65 -6.83 2.20
CA ASP A 200 10.79 -5.83 1.56
C ASP A 200 11.28 -4.41 1.86
N GLN A 201 12.26 -3.94 1.08
CA GLN A 201 12.73 -2.55 1.10
C GLN A 201 11.73 -1.64 0.37
N GLY A 202 11.37 -0.52 1.00
CA GLY A 202 10.42 0.45 0.44
C GLY A 202 10.27 1.69 1.29
N CYS A 203 9.33 2.56 0.93
CA CYS A 203 9.09 3.84 1.57
C CYS A 203 7.73 3.83 2.27
N GLU A 204 7.69 4.42 3.47
CA GLU A 204 6.44 4.67 4.17
C GLU A 204 5.61 5.73 3.44
N ASP A 205 4.30 5.73 3.73
CA ASP A 205 3.38 6.73 3.20
C ASP A 205 3.87 8.17 3.48
N PRO A 206 4.13 8.98 2.44
CA PRO A 206 4.56 10.37 2.62
C PRO A 206 3.42 11.27 3.16
N GLY A 207 2.19 10.75 3.19
CA GLY A 207 1.00 11.43 3.63
C GLY A 207 0.48 12.43 2.59
N GLU A 208 -0.66 13.05 2.90
CA GLU A 208 -1.31 13.99 2.00
C GLU A 208 -0.73 15.41 2.10
N PRO A 209 -0.67 16.16 0.98
CA PRO A 209 -0.54 17.61 0.99
C PRO A 209 -1.70 18.27 1.72
N VAL A 210 -1.46 19.40 2.38
CA VAL A 210 -2.56 20.21 2.90
C VAL A 210 -3.36 20.74 1.70
N PHE A 211 -4.69 20.57 1.72
CA PHE A 211 -5.56 20.86 0.57
C PHE A 211 -5.18 20.09 -0.72
N GLY A 212 -4.70 18.86 -0.57
CA GLY A 212 -4.45 17.96 -1.68
C GLY A 212 -4.68 16.51 -1.28
N THR A 213 -4.67 15.65 -2.28
CA THR A 213 -4.76 14.20 -2.16
C THR A 213 -3.54 13.56 -2.82
N ARG A 214 -3.33 12.27 -2.58
CA ARG A 214 -2.30 11.47 -3.24
C ARG A 214 -2.87 10.20 -3.85
N LYS A 215 -2.27 9.72 -4.93
CA LYS A 215 -2.61 8.44 -5.56
C LYS A 215 -1.36 7.71 -6.07
N PRO A 216 -1.26 6.37 -5.90
CA PRO A 216 -2.15 5.55 -5.07
C PRO A 216 -2.00 5.92 -3.59
N ALA A 217 -2.98 5.62 -2.74
CA ALA A 217 -2.96 5.95 -1.31
C ALA A 217 -2.52 4.72 -0.48
N LYS A 218 -1.30 4.24 -0.73
CA LYS A 218 -0.75 3.05 -0.06
C LYS A 218 -0.13 3.44 1.28
N ARG A 219 -0.17 2.53 2.24
CA ARG A 219 0.57 2.65 3.51
C ARG A 219 2.07 2.39 3.35
N PHE A 220 2.45 1.64 2.31
CA PHE A 220 3.84 1.29 1.99
C PHE A 220 4.03 1.19 0.48
N TYR A 221 5.16 1.71 -0.01
CA TYR A 221 5.51 1.73 -1.42
C TYR A 221 6.80 0.96 -1.64
N LYS A 222 6.79 0.00 -2.57
CA LYS A 222 7.97 -0.78 -2.94
C LYS A 222 8.98 0.11 -3.67
N LEU A 223 10.25 -0.30 -3.65
CA LEU A 223 11.30 0.37 -4.41
C LEU A 223 10.92 0.58 -5.89
N GLY A 224 11.10 1.79 -6.39
CA GLY A 224 10.74 2.20 -7.74
C GLY A 224 9.27 2.61 -7.92
N GLU A 225 8.39 2.37 -6.95
CA GLU A 225 7.01 2.85 -7.02
C GLU A 225 6.93 4.38 -6.88
N ARG A 226 5.92 4.96 -7.53
CA ARG A 226 5.67 6.40 -7.54
C ARG A 226 4.33 6.73 -6.92
N VAL A 227 4.29 7.82 -6.17
CA VAL A 227 3.07 8.50 -5.73
C VAL A 227 2.93 9.83 -6.47
N THR A 228 1.70 10.16 -6.85
CA THR A 228 1.34 11.42 -7.48
C THR A 228 0.42 12.21 -6.57
N PHE A 229 0.69 13.50 -6.42
CA PHE A 229 -0.07 14.42 -5.59
C PHE A 229 -1.00 15.27 -6.47
N THR A 230 -2.18 15.59 -5.96
CA THR A 230 -3.18 16.42 -6.66
C THR A 230 -3.79 17.41 -5.69
N CYS A 231 -3.62 18.70 -5.94
CA CYS A 231 -4.26 19.74 -5.14
C CYS A 231 -5.78 19.75 -5.35
N HIS A 232 -6.53 20.11 -4.30
CA HIS A 232 -7.97 20.25 -4.37
C HIS A 232 -8.37 21.36 -5.33
N LYS A 233 -9.65 21.36 -5.76
CA LYS A 233 -10.18 22.42 -6.62
C LYS A 233 -9.99 23.80 -5.97
N GLY A 234 -9.48 24.76 -6.73
CA GLY A 234 -9.15 26.11 -6.26
C GLY A 234 -7.75 26.24 -5.65
N TYR A 235 -6.97 25.16 -5.66
CA TYR A 235 -5.57 25.16 -5.22
C TYR A 235 -4.65 24.68 -6.34
N ARG A 236 -3.42 25.21 -6.37
CA ARG A 236 -2.36 24.83 -7.31
C ARG A 236 -1.08 24.45 -6.55
N PRO A 237 -0.27 23.52 -7.08
CA PRO A 237 0.99 23.17 -6.46
C PRO A 237 2.01 24.30 -6.61
N VAL A 238 2.79 24.56 -5.55
CA VAL A 238 3.89 25.52 -5.56
C VAL A 238 5.13 24.95 -6.23
N SER A 239 5.42 23.66 -5.99
CA SER A 239 6.52 22.94 -6.65
C SER A 239 6.06 22.35 -7.99
N ALA A 240 6.97 22.34 -8.97
CA ALA A 240 6.74 21.65 -10.24
C ALA A 240 6.68 20.12 -10.04
N ASP A 241 7.39 19.61 -9.03
CA ASP A 241 7.37 18.21 -8.65
C ASP A 241 6.07 17.86 -7.94
N ILE A 242 5.15 17.24 -8.68
CA ILE A 242 3.87 16.72 -8.18
C ILE A 242 3.90 15.20 -7.98
N SER A 243 5.07 14.58 -8.05
CA SER A 243 5.24 13.15 -7.82
C SER A 243 6.54 12.85 -7.11
N ALA A 244 6.54 11.79 -6.30
CA ALA A 244 7.71 11.27 -5.61
C ALA A 244 7.88 9.78 -5.93
N THR A 245 9.11 9.34 -6.15
CA THR A 245 9.46 7.93 -6.41
C THR A 245 10.24 7.38 -5.22
N CYS A 246 9.96 6.15 -4.80
CA CYS A 246 10.70 5.50 -3.73
C CYS A 246 12.04 5.00 -4.26
N GLU A 247 13.14 5.55 -3.76
CA GLU A 247 14.49 5.31 -4.27
C GLU A 247 15.41 4.74 -3.19
N ARG A 248 16.42 3.99 -3.63
CA ARG A 248 17.49 3.48 -2.78
C ARG A 248 18.57 4.55 -2.62
N THR A 249 19.05 4.73 -1.41
CA THR A 249 20.19 5.57 -1.08
C THR A 249 21.50 4.77 -1.12
N ASP A 250 22.63 5.48 -1.15
CA ASP A 250 23.97 4.88 -1.14
C ASP A 250 24.22 3.98 0.09
N ASN A 251 23.52 4.22 1.20
CA ASN A 251 23.62 3.46 2.44
C ASN A 251 22.67 2.24 2.50
N ASN A 252 22.13 1.78 1.37
CA ASN A 252 21.09 0.72 1.31
C ASN A 252 19.80 1.04 2.09
N SER A 253 19.58 2.28 2.52
CA SER A 253 18.28 2.74 3.05
C SER A 253 17.39 3.26 1.93
N THR A 254 16.09 3.36 2.17
CA THR A 254 15.11 3.87 1.21
C THR A 254 14.68 5.29 1.58
N ARG A 255 14.38 6.11 0.56
CA ARG A 255 13.80 7.45 0.75
C ARG A 255 12.98 7.88 -0.46
N TRP A 256 12.10 8.86 -0.25
CA TRP A 256 11.40 9.52 -1.34
C TRP A 256 12.34 10.44 -2.14
N SER A 257 12.20 10.41 -3.47
CA SER A 257 12.94 11.27 -4.40
C SER A 257 12.66 12.76 -4.13
N ASN A 258 11.38 13.07 -3.89
CA ASN A 258 10.84 14.41 -3.67
C ASN A 258 9.94 14.43 -2.43
N GLY A 259 9.77 15.61 -1.82
CA GLY A 259 8.78 15.84 -0.77
C GLY A 259 7.37 16.05 -1.35
N LYS A 260 6.35 15.97 -0.49
CA LYS A 260 4.99 16.33 -0.88
C LYS A 260 4.88 17.83 -1.21
N PRO A 261 4.16 18.23 -2.26
CA PRO A 261 4.00 19.63 -2.64
C PRO A 261 3.18 20.39 -1.61
N THR A 262 3.37 21.71 -1.56
CA THR A 262 2.42 22.60 -0.87
C THR A 262 1.39 23.08 -1.88
N CYS A 263 0.10 23.00 -1.53
CA CYS A 263 -1.00 23.48 -2.34
C CYS A 263 -1.45 24.86 -1.86
N GLU A 264 -1.35 25.86 -2.71
CA GLU A 264 -1.76 27.24 -2.42
C GLU A 264 -2.99 27.63 -3.23
N VAL A 265 -3.73 28.62 -2.74
CA VAL A 265 -4.94 29.12 -3.42
C VAL A 265 -4.59 29.62 -4.82
N ASP A 266 -5.30 29.12 -5.82
CA ASP A 266 -5.22 29.62 -7.17
C ASP A 266 -6.07 30.89 -7.31
N ASN A 267 -5.44 32.04 -7.03
CA ASN A 267 -6.10 33.34 -7.11
C ASN A 267 -6.65 33.64 -8.50
N ARG A 268 -6.09 33.06 -9.58
CA ARG A 268 -6.60 33.25 -10.94
C ARG A 268 -7.91 32.48 -11.11
N GLN A 269 -7.96 31.23 -10.67
CA GLN A 269 -9.18 30.44 -10.70
C GLN A 269 -10.25 31.03 -9.79
N LYS A 270 -9.87 31.49 -8.60
CA LYS A 270 -10.76 32.20 -7.68
C LYS A 270 -11.34 33.45 -8.32
N LEU A 271 -10.52 34.26 -8.99
CA LEU A 271 -10.99 35.44 -9.72
C LEU A 271 -11.92 35.06 -10.88
N LEU A 272 -11.61 34.00 -11.63
CA LEU A 272 -12.49 33.48 -12.68
C LEU A 272 -13.84 33.02 -12.12
N ASP A 273 -13.82 32.26 -11.02
CA ASP A 273 -15.03 31.78 -10.36
C ASP A 273 -15.84 32.95 -9.78
N ASP A 274 -15.19 33.99 -9.23
CA ASP A 274 -15.83 35.21 -8.73
C ASP A 274 -16.41 36.07 -9.88
N LEU A 275 -15.68 36.23 -10.99
CA LEU A 275 -16.12 37.00 -12.16
C LEU A 275 -17.22 36.30 -12.96
N LEU A 276 -17.22 34.97 -12.99
CA LEU A 276 -18.20 34.15 -13.72
C LEU A 276 -19.30 33.58 -12.81
N SER A 277 -19.29 33.92 -11.53
CA SER A 277 -20.30 33.47 -10.58
C SER A 277 -21.69 33.93 -11.06
N ARG A 278 -22.68 33.05 -10.94
CA ARG A 278 -24.08 33.33 -11.33
C ARG A 278 -24.69 34.56 -10.61
N ASN A 279 -24.07 35.01 -9.52
CA ASN A 279 -24.53 36.15 -8.74
C ASN A 279 -23.83 37.47 -9.12
N THR A 280 -22.68 37.41 -9.81
CA THR A 280 -21.95 38.58 -10.32
C THR A 280 -22.27 38.86 -11.78
N VAL A 281 -22.55 37.81 -12.58
CA VAL A 281 -23.06 37.95 -13.95
C VAL A 281 -24.58 37.86 -13.93
N GLY A 282 -25.23 39.01 -13.78
CA GLY A 282 -26.68 39.16 -13.96
C GLY A 282 -27.14 38.99 -15.41
N HIS A 283 -26.80 37.88 -16.05
CA HIS A 283 -27.39 37.49 -17.34
C HIS A 283 -28.04 36.12 -17.23
N GLY A 284 -29.30 36.14 -16.79
CA GLY A 284 -30.25 35.11 -17.17
C GLY A 284 -30.35 35.02 -18.70
N ASP A 285 -30.19 33.79 -19.20
CA ASP A 285 -30.84 33.24 -20.39
C ASP A 285 -30.59 33.85 -21.78
N LYS A 286 -29.50 34.59 -22.05
CA LYS A 286 -29.17 35.01 -23.44
C LYS A 286 -27.67 35.01 -23.81
N LEU A 287 -26.95 33.92 -23.56
CA LEU A 287 -25.70 33.68 -24.30
C LEU A 287 -26.02 32.96 -25.60
N HIS A 288 -26.03 33.71 -26.69
CA HIS A 288 -26.06 33.17 -28.06
C HIS A 288 -24.74 32.44 -28.40
N PRO A 289 -24.75 31.52 -29.39
CA PRO A 289 -23.70 30.50 -29.61
C PRO A 289 -22.33 31.11 -30.01
N PRO A 290 -21.24 30.31 -30.05
CA PRO A 290 -19.88 30.79 -29.86
C PRO A 290 -19.40 31.60 -31.07
N GLY A 291 -19.44 32.93 -30.92
CA GLY A 291 -18.65 33.87 -31.71
C GLY A 291 -17.48 34.39 -30.89
N GLU A 292 -16.47 34.94 -31.56
CA GLU A 292 -15.36 35.63 -30.91
C GLU A 292 -15.92 36.88 -30.20
N VAL A 293 -15.96 36.83 -28.87
CA VAL A 293 -16.44 37.94 -28.03
C VAL A 293 -15.25 38.79 -27.64
N ASP A 294 -15.19 40.00 -28.18
CA ASP A 294 -14.15 40.97 -27.81
C ASP A 294 -14.66 41.81 -26.62
N ILE A 295 -13.95 41.74 -25.50
CA ILE A 295 -14.29 42.40 -24.23
C ILE A 295 -13.28 43.50 -23.97
N GLN A 296 -13.71 44.76 -24.01
CA GLN A 296 -12.85 45.90 -23.69
C GLN A 296 -13.02 46.39 -22.25
N PHE A 297 -11.89 46.51 -21.56
CA PHE A 297 -11.78 47.18 -20.27
C PHE A 297 -10.95 48.46 -20.40
N ARG A 298 -11.32 49.51 -19.67
CA ARG A 298 -10.46 50.68 -19.41
C ARG A 298 -9.96 50.60 -18.00
N ALA A 299 -8.65 50.61 -17.82
CA ALA A 299 -8.03 50.75 -16.51
C ALA A 299 -7.48 52.17 -16.34
N TYR A 300 -7.64 52.74 -15.15
CA TYR A 300 -6.98 53.98 -14.75
C TYR A 300 -6.46 53.87 -13.32
N VAL A 301 -5.35 54.57 -13.05
CA VAL A 301 -4.75 54.63 -11.71
C VAL A 301 -5.43 55.77 -10.95
N GLN A 302 -6.15 55.43 -9.89
CA GLN A 302 -6.73 56.39 -8.97
C GLN A 302 -5.80 56.55 -7.76
N LYS A 303 -5.21 57.74 -7.62
CA LYS A 303 -4.36 58.07 -6.47
C LYS A 303 -5.26 58.30 -5.26
N ILE A 304 -5.18 57.40 -4.27
CA ILE A 304 -5.86 57.58 -2.98
C ILE A 304 -4.79 58.12 -2.01
N VAL A 305 -5.09 59.25 -1.38
CA VAL A 305 -4.23 59.81 -0.33
C VAL A 305 -4.92 59.51 0.99
N GLU A 306 -4.31 58.64 1.79
CA GLU A 306 -4.75 58.39 3.17
C GLU A 306 -4.25 59.55 4.04
N MET A 307 -5.18 60.25 4.69
CA MET A 307 -4.88 61.37 5.59
C MET A 307 -4.97 60.91 7.04
N ASP A 308 -3.92 60.22 7.50
CA ASP A 308 -3.74 59.94 8.92
C ASP A 308 -2.71 60.92 9.48
N GLU A 309 -2.96 61.47 10.68
CA GLU A 309 -2.22 62.57 11.33
C GLU A 309 -0.72 62.29 11.62
N LYS A 310 -0.08 61.28 11.01
CA LYS A 310 1.36 60.99 11.16
C LYS A 310 2.14 60.71 9.87
N GLY A 311 1.61 61.05 8.70
CA GLY A 311 2.42 61.18 7.48
C GLY A 311 1.68 60.78 6.22
N GLU A 312 1.83 61.58 5.15
CA GLU A 312 1.24 61.31 3.85
C GLU A 312 1.79 59.99 3.26
N GLN A 313 0.94 58.96 3.15
CA GLN A 313 1.24 57.77 2.37
C GLN A 313 0.41 57.78 1.09
N ILE A 314 1.10 57.78 -0.06
CA ILE A 314 0.44 57.67 -1.37
C ILE A 314 0.09 56.20 -1.58
N VAL A 315 -1.19 55.86 -1.51
CA VAL A 315 -1.70 54.54 -1.84
C VAL A 315 -2.33 54.60 -3.23
N THR A 316 -1.62 54.12 -4.25
CA THR A 316 -2.20 54.01 -5.60
C THR A 316 -3.12 52.80 -5.67
N SER A 317 -4.37 53.01 -6.11
CA SER A 317 -5.29 51.93 -6.47
C SER A 317 -5.50 51.91 -7.98
N THR A 318 -5.62 50.73 -8.57
CA THR A 318 -5.93 50.57 -10.00
C THR A 318 -7.38 50.17 -10.13
N VAL A 319 -8.17 50.98 -10.83
CA VAL A 319 -9.59 50.72 -11.08
C VAL A 319 -9.73 50.28 -12.54
N ALA A 320 -10.35 49.12 -12.76
CA ALA A 320 -10.72 48.65 -14.10
C ALA A 320 -12.24 48.75 -14.27
N GLN A 321 -12.67 49.46 -15.31
CA GLN A 321 -14.07 49.64 -15.66
C GLN A 321 -14.37 48.90 -16.98
N PHE A 322 -15.44 48.12 -16.97
CA PHE A 322 -15.99 47.51 -18.18
C PHE A 322 -16.49 48.60 -19.14
N VAL A 323 -16.08 48.53 -20.41
CA VAL A 323 -16.45 49.53 -21.42
C VAL A 323 -17.54 48.98 -22.33
N SER A 324 -17.30 47.85 -23.00
CA SER A 324 -18.26 47.25 -23.91
C SER A 324 -17.86 45.84 -24.31
N THR A 325 -18.84 45.07 -24.76
CA THR A 325 -18.68 43.79 -25.46
C THR A 325 -19.10 43.94 -26.91
N SER A 326 -18.26 43.53 -27.86
CA SER A 326 -18.59 43.49 -29.28
C SER A 326 -18.59 42.05 -29.80
N ILE A 327 -19.68 41.68 -30.47
CA ILE A 327 -19.85 40.37 -31.13
C ILE A 327 -19.60 40.58 -32.62
N LEU A 328 -18.51 40.03 -33.14
CA LEU A 328 -18.22 40.04 -34.58
C LEU A 328 -19.07 38.97 -35.27
N CYS A 329 -20.22 39.35 -35.81
CA CYS A 329 -20.99 38.47 -36.70
C CYS A 329 -20.40 38.51 -38.11
N SER A 330 -19.65 37.49 -38.53
CA SER A 330 -19.28 37.33 -39.93
C SER A 330 -20.49 36.81 -40.74
N TYR A 331 -21.09 37.70 -41.52
CA TYR A 331 -22.20 37.35 -42.41
C TYR A 331 -21.63 36.85 -43.73
N ASN A 332 -21.43 35.53 -43.88
CA ASN A 332 -21.19 34.94 -45.19
C ASN A 332 -22.50 34.98 -45.98
N ARG A 333 -22.62 35.90 -46.94
CA ARG A 333 -23.65 35.84 -47.99
C ARG A 333 -23.25 34.78 -49.01
N HIS A 334 -24.07 33.73 -49.13
CA HIS A 334 -24.07 32.84 -50.28
C HIS A 334 -24.74 33.51 -51.49
#